data_AF-A0A2A6BNI0-F1
#
_entry.id   AF-A0A2A6BNI0-F1
#
_cell.length_a   1.000
_cell.length_b   1.000
_cell.length_c   1.000
_cell.angle_alpha   90.00
_cell.angle_beta   90.00
_cell.angle_gamma   90.00
#
_symmetry.space_group_name_H-M   'P 1'
#
loop_
_entity.id
_entity.type
_entity.pdbx_description
1 polymer ?
#
loop_
_entity_poly.entity_id
_entity_poly.type
_entity_poly.pdbx_seq_one_letter_code
_entity_poly.pdbx_strand_id
1 'polypeptide(L)'
;MANISFVVSESETDKELDCAICHTPLSNKRIAVLGPCKHRFHRTCIISWFDSLASLSVPWMSNHTCCLCRAKPNELYDVERHYISRTFPYEEKEEEIIQASARPGFNFDSLIFSVIHLRTYASAISVRLRMLEEHKRVALSNAKVKDYIEDINQEMDKFGHRWCSIHRLIEKLTEMKTAATMPQQESVANSEEDPDPVGSDATSNTTMTESTAARDASTAADDDISNE
;
A
#
# COMPACT_ATOMS: atom_id res chain seq x y z
N MET A 1 -33.91 36.56 -29.25
CA MET A 1 -33.21 35.77 -28.22
C MET A 1 -34.05 34.53 -27.97
N ALA A 2 -33.60 33.37 -28.46
CA ALA A 2 -34.38 32.14 -28.38
C ALA A 2 -34.34 31.59 -26.95
N ASN A 3 -35.51 31.48 -26.32
CA ASN A 3 -35.67 30.95 -24.98
C ASN A 3 -35.75 29.42 -25.09
N ILE A 4 -34.61 28.75 -24.90
CA ILE A 4 -34.53 27.29 -24.92
C ILE A 4 -35.04 26.80 -23.56
N SER A 5 -36.34 26.51 -23.49
CA SER A 5 -36.92 25.82 -22.33
C SER A 5 -36.51 24.35 -22.38
N PHE A 6 -35.54 23.97 -21.56
CA PHE A 6 -35.15 22.59 -21.35
C PHE A 6 -36.26 21.88 -20.57
N VAL A 7 -37.05 21.08 -21.27
CA VAL A 7 -38.07 20.21 -20.68
C VAL A 7 -37.32 19.03 -20.07
N VAL A 8 -37.09 19.06 -18.75
CA VAL A 8 -36.63 17.90 -18.00
C VAL A 8 -37.79 16.91 -17.95
N SER A 9 -37.70 15.84 -18.73
CA SER A 9 -38.67 14.75 -18.67
C SER A 9 -38.48 13.97 -17.36
N GLU A 10 -39.34 14.23 -16.37
CA GLU A 10 -39.40 13.56 -15.05
C GLU A 10 -39.89 12.10 -15.11
N SER A 11 -39.42 11.29 -16.06
CA SER A 11 -39.82 9.87 -16.15
C SER A 11 -38.64 8.91 -16.32
N GLU A 12 -37.49 9.23 -15.73
CA GLU A 12 -36.50 8.20 -15.42
C GLU A 12 -36.90 7.59 -14.08
N THR A 13 -37.48 6.40 -14.16
CA THR A 13 -37.60 5.47 -13.04
C THR A 13 -36.28 5.45 -12.26
N ASP A 14 -36.35 5.50 -10.93
CA ASP A 14 -35.23 5.32 -10.00
C ASP A 14 -34.51 4.00 -10.31
N LYS A 15 -33.66 4.02 -11.34
CA LYS A 15 -32.79 2.90 -11.68
C LYS A 15 -31.76 2.91 -10.58
N GLU A 16 -31.92 1.92 -9.70
CA GLU A 16 -30.98 1.62 -8.65
C GLU A 16 -29.57 1.62 -9.25
N LEU A 17 -28.72 2.54 -8.77
CA LEU A 17 -27.39 2.68 -9.32
C LEU A 17 -26.55 1.47 -8.94
N ASP A 18 -25.87 0.87 -9.91
CA ASP A 18 -24.94 -0.22 -9.70
C ASP A 18 -23.54 0.27 -9.32
N CYS A 19 -22.84 -0.50 -8.51
CA CYS A 19 -21.43 -0.28 -8.23
C CYS A 19 -20.60 -0.61 -9.47
N ALA A 20 -19.84 0.35 -9.99
CA ALA A 20 -19.06 0.17 -11.21
C ALA A 20 -17.86 -0.80 -11.09
N ILE A 21 -17.59 -1.34 -9.90
CA ILE A 21 -16.49 -2.30 -9.67
C ILE A 21 -17.01 -3.75 -9.68
N CYS A 22 -18.13 -4.02 -9.02
CA CYS A 22 -18.68 -5.38 -8.89
C CYS A 22 -19.98 -5.59 -9.66
N HIS A 23 -20.54 -4.54 -10.28
CA HIS A 23 -21.77 -4.55 -11.06
C HIS A 23 -23.00 -5.06 -10.28
N THR A 24 -23.05 -4.82 -8.96
CA THR A 24 -24.24 -5.11 -8.14
C THR A 24 -24.86 -3.82 -7.61
N PRO A 25 -26.17 -3.83 -7.28
CA PRO A 25 -26.87 -2.65 -6.78
C PRO A 25 -26.19 -2.02 -5.56
N LEU A 26 -26.06 -0.68 -5.55
CA LEU A 26 -25.43 0.05 -4.46
C LEU A 26 -26.16 -0.10 -3.12
N SER A 27 -27.47 -0.39 -3.14
CA SER A 27 -28.30 -0.61 -1.95
C SER A 27 -27.95 -1.86 -1.14
N ASN A 28 -27.32 -2.86 -1.78
CA ASN A 28 -27.07 -4.17 -1.16
C ASN A 28 -25.98 -4.11 -0.08
N LYS A 29 -25.09 -3.12 -0.12
CA LYS A 29 -23.95 -3.00 0.81
C LYS A 29 -23.75 -1.55 1.26
N ARG A 30 -22.73 -1.32 2.10
CA ARG A 30 -22.35 0.04 2.52
C ARG A 30 -21.76 0.80 1.35
N ILE A 31 -22.13 2.07 1.22
CA ILE A 31 -21.72 2.94 0.13
C ILE A 31 -20.59 3.87 0.59
N ALA A 32 -19.61 4.05 -0.28
CA ALA A 32 -18.58 5.06 -0.17
C ALA A 32 -18.68 6.05 -1.35
N VAL A 33 -18.35 7.32 -1.09
CA VAL A 33 -18.45 8.45 -2.00
C VAL A 33 -17.09 9.11 -2.13
N LEU A 34 -16.62 9.29 -3.37
CA LEU A 34 -15.36 9.96 -3.66
C LEU A 34 -15.53 11.48 -3.70
N GLY A 35 -14.71 12.23 -2.95
CA GLY A 35 -14.51 13.66 -3.18
C GLY A 35 -13.37 13.89 -4.17
N PRO A 36 -13.45 14.83 -5.13
CA PRO A 36 -14.57 15.74 -5.39
C PRO A 36 -15.64 15.19 -6.34
N CYS A 37 -15.36 14.12 -7.10
CA CYS A 37 -16.18 13.68 -8.23
C CYS A 37 -17.55 13.06 -7.89
N LYS A 38 -17.83 12.80 -6.61
CA LYS A 38 -19.08 12.25 -6.06
C LYS A 38 -19.53 10.89 -6.59
N HIS A 39 -18.67 10.18 -7.35
CA HIS A 39 -18.94 8.80 -7.73
C HIS A 39 -19.08 7.89 -6.49
N ARG A 40 -20.03 6.96 -6.58
CA ARG A 40 -20.46 6.09 -5.49
C ARG A 40 -20.07 4.64 -5.79
N PHE A 41 -19.60 3.94 -4.78
CA PHE A 41 -19.16 2.54 -4.86
C PHE A 41 -19.56 1.81 -3.59
N HIS A 42 -19.57 0.48 -3.60
CA HIS A 42 -19.52 -0.23 -2.32
C HIS A 42 -18.20 0.07 -1.61
N ARG A 43 -18.27 0.23 -0.29
CA ARG A 43 -17.13 0.59 0.56
C ARG A 43 -15.97 -0.39 0.39
N THR A 44 -16.25 -1.69 0.48
CA THR A 44 -15.23 -2.74 0.30
C THR A 44 -14.63 -2.72 -1.10
N CYS A 45 -15.44 -2.54 -2.15
CA CYS A 45 -14.98 -2.50 -3.53
C CYS A 45 -14.00 -1.36 -3.80
N ILE A 46 -14.32 -0.13 -3.40
CA ILE A 46 -13.43 1.01 -3.68
C ILE A 46 -12.17 0.98 -2.81
N ILE A 47 -12.24 0.45 -1.59
CA ILE A 47 -11.05 0.22 -0.76
C ILE A 47 -10.14 -0.80 -1.43
N SER A 48 -10.66 -1.94 -1.88
CA SER A 48 -9.86 -2.94 -2.60
C SER A 48 -9.28 -2.43 -3.92
N TRP A 49 -10.00 -1.55 -4.63
CA TRP A 49 -9.47 -0.86 -5.81
C TRP A 49 -8.30 0.07 -5.47
N PHE A 50 -8.31 0.77 -4.34
CA PHE A 50 -7.17 1.59 -3.92
C PHE A 50 -6.01 0.72 -3.45
N ASP A 51 -6.29 -0.36 -2.71
CA ASP A 51 -5.25 -1.25 -2.21
C ASP A 51 -4.48 -1.91 -3.37
N SER A 52 -5.15 -2.29 -4.47
CA SER A 52 -4.48 -2.86 -5.65
C SER A 52 -3.53 -1.90 -6.37
N LEU A 53 -3.64 -0.60 -6.13
CA LEU A 53 -2.77 0.44 -6.68
C LEU A 53 -1.65 0.84 -5.71
N ALA A 54 -1.65 0.29 -4.49
CA ALA A 54 -0.63 0.61 -3.49
C ALA A 54 0.72 -0.02 -3.84
N SER A 55 1.79 0.76 -3.72
CA SER A 55 3.16 0.28 -3.89
C SER A 55 4.08 0.87 -2.81
N LEU A 56 5.21 0.22 -2.55
CA LEU A 56 6.19 0.70 -1.57
C LEU A 56 6.96 1.93 -2.05
N SER A 57 7.11 2.10 -3.37
CA SER A 57 7.89 3.18 -3.98
C SER A 57 7.12 4.48 -4.14
N VAL A 58 5.79 4.43 -4.07
CA VAL A 58 4.93 5.56 -4.33
C VAL A 58 4.15 5.89 -3.05
N PRO A 59 4.14 7.14 -2.57
CA PRO A 59 3.32 7.53 -1.44
C PRO A 59 1.89 7.03 -1.65
N TRP A 60 1.33 6.31 -0.67
CA TRP A 60 0.09 5.52 -0.83
C TRP A 60 -1.13 6.33 -1.32
N MET A 61 -1.05 7.67 -1.37
CA MET A 61 -2.14 8.55 -1.80
C MET A 61 -1.95 9.14 -3.21
N SER A 62 -0.79 8.97 -3.85
CA SER A 62 -0.41 9.85 -4.97
C SER A 62 -0.95 9.45 -6.35
N ASN A 63 -1.33 8.18 -6.56
CA ASN A 63 -1.80 7.68 -7.86
C ASN A 63 -3.22 7.13 -7.87
N HIS A 64 -3.96 7.24 -6.76
CA HIS A 64 -5.35 6.81 -6.76
C HIS A 64 -6.19 7.72 -7.65
N THR A 65 -6.96 7.11 -8.55
CA THR A 65 -7.92 7.81 -9.42
C THR A 65 -9.26 7.07 -9.37
N CYS A 66 -10.34 7.83 -9.53
CA CYS A 66 -11.67 7.26 -9.73
C CYS A 66 -11.68 6.42 -11.01
N CYS A 67 -12.13 5.16 -10.95
CA CYS A 67 -12.19 4.30 -12.13
C CYS A 67 -13.21 4.77 -13.19
N LEU A 68 -14.17 5.62 -12.81
CA LEU A 68 -15.18 6.17 -13.74
C LEU A 68 -14.72 7.42 -14.47
N CYS A 69 -14.16 8.40 -13.76
CA CYS A 69 -13.84 9.72 -14.34
C CYS A 69 -12.36 10.10 -14.26
N ARG A 70 -11.51 9.23 -13.73
CA ARG A 70 -10.07 9.44 -13.52
C ARG A 70 -9.70 10.62 -12.61
N ALA A 71 -10.68 11.31 -12.01
CA ALA A 71 -10.42 12.34 -11.02
C ALA A 71 -9.65 11.77 -9.83
N LYS A 72 -8.65 12.52 -9.34
CA LYS A 72 -7.87 12.17 -8.15
C LYS A 72 -8.75 12.37 -6.91
N PRO A 73 -9.09 11.31 -6.16
CA PRO A 73 -9.89 11.47 -4.97
C PRO A 73 -9.00 11.97 -3.83
N ASN A 74 -9.31 13.18 -3.36
CA ASN A 74 -8.71 13.72 -2.15
C ASN A 74 -9.39 13.15 -0.90
N GLU A 75 -10.67 12.80 -1.02
CA GLU A 75 -11.49 12.39 0.11
C GLU A 75 -12.33 11.14 -0.20
N LEU A 76 -12.61 10.35 0.84
CA LEU A 76 -13.46 9.17 0.80
C LEU A 76 -14.36 9.21 2.04
N TYR A 77 -15.67 9.25 1.84
CA TYR A 77 -16.65 9.29 2.92
C TYR A 77 -17.75 8.24 2.71
N ASP A 78 -18.47 7.90 3.76
CA ASP A 78 -19.76 7.22 3.59
C ASP A 78 -20.90 8.22 3.26
N VAL A 79 -22.12 7.69 3.15
CA VAL A 79 -23.33 8.49 2.86
C VAL A 79 -23.70 9.48 3.98
N GLU A 80 -23.21 9.25 5.20
CA GLU A 80 -23.41 10.11 6.37
C GLU A 80 -22.26 11.12 6.54
N ARG A 81 -21.33 11.18 5.57
CA ARG A 81 -20.12 12.02 5.57
C ARG A 81 -19.09 11.65 6.63
N HIS A 82 -19.12 10.44 7.17
CA HIS A 82 -18.01 9.95 7.99
C HIS A 82 -16.82 9.62 7.10
N TYR A 83 -15.65 10.09 7.49
CA TYR A 83 -14.42 9.82 6.76
C TYR A 83 -14.08 8.33 6.79
N ILE A 84 -13.79 7.77 5.62
CA ILE A 84 -13.35 6.39 5.45
C ILE A 84 -11.83 6.45 5.28
N SER A 85 -11.12 5.99 6.32
CA SER A 85 -9.67 5.92 6.28
C SER A 85 -9.21 4.96 5.18
N ARG A 86 -8.39 5.46 4.27
CA ARG A 86 -7.64 4.64 3.31
C ARG A 86 -6.48 4.01 4.04
N THR A 87 -6.25 2.72 3.82
CA THR A 87 -5.21 2.01 4.54
C THR A 87 -4.28 1.21 3.64
N PHE A 88 -2.99 1.15 3.98
CA PHE A 88 -1.98 0.44 3.21
C PHE A 88 -2.10 -1.08 3.42
N PRO A 89 -2.07 -1.90 2.37
CA PRO A 89 -2.24 -3.35 2.44
C PRO A 89 -0.97 -4.06 2.92
N TYR A 90 -0.60 -3.86 4.18
CA TYR A 90 0.59 -4.48 4.79
C TYR A 90 0.59 -6.00 4.66
N GLU A 91 -0.57 -6.64 4.76
CA GLU A 91 -0.73 -8.09 4.62
C GLU A 91 -0.36 -8.63 3.24
N GLU A 92 -0.47 -7.82 2.19
CA GLU A 92 -0.08 -8.19 0.83
C GLU A 92 1.38 -7.83 0.53
N LYS A 93 1.97 -6.95 1.34
CA LYS A 93 3.28 -6.34 1.13
C LYS A 93 4.34 -6.74 2.15
N GLU A 94 3.98 -7.60 3.11
CA GLU A 94 4.82 -8.00 4.23
C GLU A 94 6.20 -8.50 3.78
N GLU A 95 6.23 -9.46 2.86
CA GLU A 95 7.46 -10.05 2.36
C GLU A 95 8.32 -9.02 1.58
N GLU A 96 7.69 -8.20 0.74
CA GLU A 96 8.36 -7.15 -0.02
C GLU A 96 9.04 -6.13 0.93
N ILE A 97 8.36 -5.77 2.03
CA ILE A 97 8.89 -4.88 3.06
C ILE A 97 10.07 -5.52 3.79
N ILE A 98 9.96 -6.79 4.19
CA ILE A 98 11.04 -7.51 4.88
C ILE A 98 12.28 -7.58 3.98
N GLN A 99 12.10 -7.97 2.72
CA GLN A 99 13.19 -8.05 1.75
C GLN A 99 13.84 -6.69 1.48
N ALA A 100 13.04 -5.63 1.34
CA ALA A 100 13.56 -4.28 1.18
C ALA A 100 14.36 -3.83 2.41
N SER A 101 13.90 -4.21 3.61
CA SER A 101 14.52 -3.85 4.89
C SER A 101 15.85 -4.57 5.14
N ALA A 102 16.08 -5.70 4.48
CA ALA A 102 17.32 -6.47 4.60
C ALA A 102 18.46 -5.91 3.73
N ARG A 103 18.18 -4.94 2.85
CA ARG A 103 19.19 -4.37 1.95
C ARG A 103 20.17 -3.49 2.73
N PRO A 104 21.47 -3.52 2.40
CA PRO A 104 22.45 -2.61 2.99
C PRO A 104 22.04 -1.15 2.81
N GLY A 105 22.20 -0.34 3.85
CA GLY A 105 21.83 1.08 3.83
C GLY A 105 20.33 1.37 3.97
N PHE A 106 19.50 0.36 4.24
CA PHE A 106 18.09 0.59 4.55
C PHE A 106 17.93 1.47 5.80
N ASN A 107 17.12 2.51 5.69
CA ASN A 107 16.85 3.43 6.79
C ASN A 107 15.57 3.03 7.54
N PHE A 108 15.76 2.35 8.68
CA PHE A 108 14.67 1.95 9.58
C PHE A 108 13.89 3.12 10.19
N ASP A 109 14.44 4.33 10.17
CA ASP A 109 13.79 5.54 10.69
C ASP A 109 13.01 6.30 9.61
N SER A 110 12.94 5.78 8.38
CA SER A 110 12.03 6.27 7.35
C SER A 110 10.58 6.23 7.85
N LEU A 111 9.82 7.32 7.64
CA LEU A 111 8.49 7.53 8.21
C LEU A 111 7.54 6.34 8.01
N ILE A 112 7.54 5.74 6.81
CA ILE A 112 6.65 4.63 6.43
C ILE A 112 7.03 3.31 7.13
N PHE A 113 8.33 3.08 7.36
CA PHE A 113 8.85 1.82 7.91
C PHE A 113 9.25 1.93 9.38
N SER A 114 9.14 3.11 9.97
CA SER A 114 9.44 3.29 11.38
C SER A 114 8.50 2.43 12.23
N VAL A 115 9.09 1.72 13.20
CA VAL A 115 8.33 0.90 14.16
C VAL A 115 7.27 1.73 14.89
N ILE A 116 7.54 3.02 15.11
CA ILE A 116 6.58 3.97 15.70
C ILE A 116 5.35 4.13 14.79
N HIS A 117 5.55 4.37 13.48
CA HIS A 117 4.46 4.51 12.54
C HIS A 117 3.60 3.24 12.46
N LEU A 118 4.24 2.08 12.36
CA LEU A 118 3.54 0.79 12.35
C LEU A 118 2.71 0.57 13.61
N ARG A 119 3.23 0.93 14.80
CA ARG A 119 2.48 0.85 16.07
C ARG A 119 1.26 1.78 16.07
N THR A 120 1.44 3.04 15.69
CA THR A 120 0.32 3.99 15.55
C THR A 120 -0.74 3.43 14.62
N TYR A 121 -0.32 2.80 13.52
CA TYR A 121 -1.22 2.19 12.56
C TYR A 121 -1.96 0.98 13.10
N ALA A 122 -1.27 0.06 13.79
CA ALA A 122 -1.89 -1.07 14.47
C ALA A 122 -2.94 -0.63 15.48
N SER A 123 -2.68 0.44 16.25
CA SER A 123 -3.66 1.05 17.15
C SER A 123 -4.88 1.60 16.40
N ALA A 124 -4.68 2.30 15.29
CA ALA A 124 -5.76 2.82 14.46
C ALA A 124 -6.64 1.69 13.89
N ILE A 125 -6.03 0.60 13.41
CA ILE A 125 -6.77 -0.59 12.95
C ILE A 125 -7.55 -1.24 14.09
N SER A 126 -6.96 -1.34 15.29
CA SER A 126 -7.66 -1.89 16.47
C SER A 126 -8.91 -1.08 16.83
N VAL A 127 -8.84 0.25 16.78
CA VAL A 127 -10.01 1.13 16.95
C VAL A 127 -11.04 0.86 15.84
N ARG A 128 -10.59 0.74 14.59
CA ARG A 128 -11.47 0.50 13.44
C ARG A 128 -12.21 -0.83 13.55
N LEU A 129 -11.54 -1.90 14.00
CA LEU A 129 -12.15 -3.21 14.22
C LEU A 129 -13.29 -3.15 15.24
N ARG A 130 -13.08 -2.47 16.38
CA ARG A 130 -14.15 -2.25 17.38
C ARG A 130 -15.33 -1.46 16.82
N MET A 131 -15.06 -0.45 15.98
CA MET A 131 -16.13 0.28 15.30
C MET A 131 -16.92 -0.62 14.35
N LEU A 132 -16.24 -1.51 13.60
CA LEU A 132 -16.90 -2.44 12.70
C LEU A 132 -17.77 -3.47 13.44
N GLU A 133 -17.31 -3.96 14.58
CA GLU A 133 -18.11 -4.81 15.47
C GLU A 133 -19.40 -4.11 15.90
N GLU A 134 -19.30 -2.85 16.31
CA GLU A 134 -20.46 -2.04 16.69
C GLU A 134 -21.39 -1.80 15.49
N HIS A 135 -20.84 -1.47 14.32
CA HIS A 135 -21.62 -1.29 13.09
C HIS A 135 -22.34 -2.59 12.71
N LYS A 136 -21.70 -3.76 12.87
CA LYS A 136 -22.30 -5.07 12.65
C LYS A 136 -23.46 -5.30 13.62
N ARG A 137 -23.26 -5.02 14.90
CA ARG A 137 -24.29 -5.15 15.95
C ARG A 137 -25.52 -4.30 15.62
N VAL A 138 -25.32 -3.03 15.25
CA VAL A 138 -26.41 -2.11 14.84
C VAL A 138 -27.09 -2.55 13.54
N ALA A 139 -26.33 -3.07 12.57
CA ALA A 139 -26.89 -3.57 11.33
C ALA A 139 -27.78 -4.81 11.56
N LEU A 140 -27.37 -5.71 12.45
CA LEU A 140 -28.17 -6.86 12.86
C LEU A 140 -29.44 -6.43 13.60
N SER A 141 -29.36 -5.47 14.53
CA SER A 141 -30.55 -4.98 15.24
C SER A 141 -31.56 -4.30 14.32
N ASN A 142 -31.08 -3.69 13.24
CA ASN A 142 -31.91 -3.02 12.23
C ASN A 142 -32.35 -3.96 11.08
N ALA A 143 -32.18 -5.28 11.23
CA ALA A 143 -32.54 -6.29 10.23
C ALA A 143 -32.01 -5.99 8.82
N LYS A 144 -30.77 -5.49 8.72
CA LYS A 144 -30.12 -5.27 7.43
C LYS A 144 -29.96 -6.59 6.67
N VAL A 145 -29.97 -6.50 5.34
CA VAL A 145 -29.84 -7.64 4.44
C VAL A 145 -28.52 -8.37 4.65
N LYS A 146 -28.48 -9.67 4.34
CA LYS A 146 -27.30 -10.53 4.53
C LYS A 146 -26.04 -9.95 3.89
N ASP A 147 -26.16 -9.43 2.66
CA ASP A 147 -25.04 -8.88 1.91
C ASP A 147 -24.42 -7.64 2.58
N TYR A 148 -25.22 -6.87 3.30
CA TYR A 148 -24.76 -5.72 4.08
C TYR A 148 -23.94 -6.16 5.29
N ILE A 149 -24.39 -7.22 5.97
CA ILE A 149 -23.64 -7.80 7.10
C ILE A 149 -22.34 -8.43 6.61
N GLU A 150 -22.39 -9.13 5.48
CA GLU A 150 -21.22 -9.76 4.87
C GLU A 150 -20.18 -8.73 4.41
N ASP A 151 -20.60 -7.58 3.89
CA ASP A 151 -19.71 -6.47 3.59
C ASP A 151 -18.95 -5.96 4.84
N ILE A 152 -19.59 -5.97 6.02
CA ILE A 152 -18.93 -5.63 7.27
C ILE A 152 -17.94 -6.72 7.68
N ASN A 153 -18.32 -8.00 7.59
CA ASN A 153 -17.44 -9.12 7.90
C ASN A 153 -16.17 -9.09 7.04
N GLN A 154 -16.32 -8.89 5.73
CA GLN A 154 -15.18 -8.80 4.80
C GLN A 154 -14.23 -7.65 5.17
N GLU A 155 -14.76 -6.50 5.57
CA GLU A 155 -13.92 -5.39 6.06
C GLU A 155 -13.24 -5.74 7.39
N MET A 156 -13.92 -6.42 8.31
CA MET A 156 -13.36 -6.89 9.58
C MET A 156 -12.22 -7.89 9.36
N ASP A 157 -12.44 -8.92 8.54
CA ASP A 157 -11.45 -9.96 8.26
C ASP A 157 -10.19 -9.35 7.62
N LYS A 158 -10.39 -8.45 6.65
CA LYS A 158 -9.30 -7.71 6.02
C LYS A 158 -8.48 -6.92 7.02
N PHE A 159 -9.13 -6.14 7.90
CA PHE A 159 -8.42 -5.40 8.95
C PHE A 159 -7.78 -6.31 10.00
N GLY A 160 -8.37 -7.47 10.29
CA GLY A 160 -7.78 -8.47 11.18
C GLY A 160 -6.46 -9.01 10.62
N HIS A 161 -6.45 -9.43 9.35
CA HIS A 161 -5.24 -9.86 8.67
C HIS A 161 -4.17 -8.77 8.63
N ARG A 162 -4.56 -7.54 8.29
CA ARG A 162 -3.67 -6.38 8.27
C ARG A 162 -3.07 -6.08 9.64
N TRP A 163 -3.87 -6.13 10.71
CA TRP A 163 -3.40 -5.94 12.08
C TRP A 163 -2.35 -6.99 12.47
N CYS A 164 -2.61 -8.27 12.18
CA CYS A 164 -1.66 -9.36 12.43
C CYS A 164 -0.34 -9.17 11.65
N SER A 165 -0.43 -8.79 10.37
CA SER A 165 0.74 -8.55 9.52
C SER A 165 1.61 -7.40 10.06
N ILE A 166 1.00 -6.31 10.50
CA ILE A 166 1.73 -5.17 11.07
C ILE A 166 2.49 -5.57 12.34
N HIS A 167 1.91 -6.40 13.21
CA HIS A 167 2.63 -6.88 14.39
C HIS A 167 3.84 -7.74 14.04
N ARG A 168 3.70 -8.65 13.07
CA ARG A 168 4.84 -9.43 12.55
C ARG A 168 5.93 -8.52 11.95
N LEU A 169 5.54 -7.50 11.19
CA LEU A 169 6.47 -6.49 10.67
C LEU A 169 7.17 -5.73 11.80
N ILE A 170 6.46 -5.31 12.84
CA ILE A 170 7.05 -4.63 14.00
C ILE A 170 8.11 -5.51 14.65
N GLU A 171 7.81 -6.79 14.89
CA GLU A 171 8.74 -7.76 15.47
C GLU A 171 9.98 -7.90 14.58
N LYS A 172 9.79 -8.22 13.29
CA LYS A 172 10.88 -8.44 12.34
C LYS A 172 11.77 -7.22 12.13
N LEU A 173 11.19 -6.04 11.96
CA LEU A 173 11.97 -4.81 11.77
C LEU A 173 12.73 -4.42 13.05
N THR A 174 12.18 -4.74 14.23
CA THR A 174 12.89 -4.52 15.50
C THR A 174 14.08 -5.47 15.66
N GLU A 175 13.91 -6.75 15.31
CA GLU A 175 14.98 -7.75 15.27
C GLU A 175 16.12 -7.29 14.34
N MET A 176 15.78 -6.90 13.10
CA MET A 176 16.74 -6.45 12.09
C MET A 176 17.47 -5.16 12.51
N LYS A 177 16.75 -4.18 13.08
CA LYS A 177 17.36 -2.94 13.59
C LYS A 177 18.34 -3.22 14.72
N THR A 178 17.97 -4.13 15.62
CA THR A 178 18.85 -4.53 16.74
C THR A 178 20.11 -5.20 16.21
N ALA A 179 19.98 -6.17 15.29
CA ALA A 179 21.10 -6.85 14.67
C ALA A 179 22.05 -5.90 13.93
N ALA A 180 21.51 -4.88 13.24
CA ALA A 180 22.31 -3.87 12.53
C ALA A 180 23.03 -2.89 13.47
N THR A 181 22.55 -2.69 14.70
CA THR A 181 23.14 -1.77 15.68
C THR A 181 24.16 -2.44 16.58
N MET A 182 24.16 -3.79 16.67
CA MET A 182 25.15 -4.50 17.47
C MET A 182 26.55 -4.20 16.91
N PRO A 183 27.46 -3.62 17.71
CA PRO A 183 28.81 -3.37 17.26
C PRO A 183 29.38 -4.70 16.79
N GLN A 184 29.91 -4.74 15.58
CA GLN A 184 30.81 -5.82 15.19
C GLN A 184 31.90 -5.79 16.25
N GLN A 185 31.83 -6.70 17.23
CA GLN A 185 32.99 -7.02 18.04
C GLN A 185 33.98 -7.51 17.01
N GLU A 186 34.82 -6.58 16.53
CA GLU A 186 36.02 -6.90 15.80
C GLU A 186 36.66 -8.00 16.63
N SER A 187 36.70 -9.20 16.06
CA SER A 187 37.54 -10.25 16.57
C SER A 187 38.93 -9.66 16.49
N VAL A 188 39.36 -9.03 17.59
CA VAL A 188 40.75 -8.78 17.92
C VAL A 188 41.31 -10.17 18.08
N ALA A 189 41.58 -10.80 16.93
CA ALA A 189 42.57 -11.83 16.83
C ALA A 189 43.83 -11.14 17.31
N ASN A 190 44.16 -11.38 18.59
CA ASN A 190 45.54 -11.31 19.04
C ASN A 190 46.34 -12.13 18.03
N SER A 191 46.95 -11.46 17.07
CA SER A 191 48.12 -11.97 16.39
C SER A 191 49.18 -12.12 17.49
N GLU A 192 49.24 -13.32 18.09
CA GLU A 192 50.45 -13.75 18.76
C GLU A 192 51.58 -13.58 17.76
N GLU A 193 52.53 -12.73 18.15
CA GLU A 193 53.76 -12.43 17.45
C GLU A 193 54.54 -13.75 17.26
N ASP A 194 54.58 -14.27 16.04
CA ASP A 194 55.58 -15.28 15.66
C ASP A 194 56.86 -14.54 15.20
N PRO A 195 58.03 -14.83 15.80
CA PRO A 195 59.28 -14.13 15.53
C PRO A 195 59.88 -14.50 14.16
N ASP A 196 60.57 -13.51 13.58
CA ASP A 196 61.25 -13.51 12.28
C ASP A 196 62.00 -14.82 11.90
N PRO A 197 61.85 -15.28 10.65
CA PRO A 197 62.92 -15.98 9.95
C PRO A 197 63.57 -15.05 8.93
N VAL A 198 64.82 -14.70 9.21
CA VAL A 198 65.81 -14.16 8.28
C VAL A 198 65.92 -15.06 7.05
N GLY A 199 65.87 -14.49 5.84
CA GLY A 199 66.51 -15.13 4.68
C GLY A 199 65.88 -14.95 3.30
N SER A 200 66.38 -13.93 2.59
CA SER A 200 66.87 -13.97 1.20
C SER A 200 65.97 -14.41 0.03
N ASP A 201 65.77 -13.42 -0.84
CA ASP A 201 66.08 -13.41 -2.27
C ASP A 201 65.09 -13.90 -3.34
N ALA A 202 65.06 -13.04 -4.37
CA ALA A 202 65.03 -13.33 -5.80
C ALA A 202 63.67 -13.39 -6.53
N THR A 203 63.35 -12.23 -7.09
CA THR A 203 63.10 -11.99 -8.53
C THR A 203 61.86 -12.53 -9.23
N SER A 204 61.24 -11.58 -9.94
CA SER A 204 60.75 -11.66 -11.33
C SER A 204 59.25 -11.92 -11.58
N ASN A 205 58.67 -10.86 -12.15
CA ASN A 205 58.06 -10.87 -13.49
C ASN A 205 56.53 -10.91 -13.67
N THR A 206 56.10 -9.88 -14.41
CA THR A 206 55.19 -9.94 -15.57
C THR A 206 53.73 -9.55 -15.34
N THR A 207 53.47 -8.27 -15.66
CA THR A 207 52.52 -7.76 -16.67
C THR A 207 51.38 -8.69 -17.11
N MET A 208 50.14 -8.19 -17.09
CA MET A 208 49.21 -8.21 -18.25
C MET A 208 48.03 -7.26 -17.98
N THR A 209 47.89 -6.33 -18.91
CA THR A 209 46.81 -5.36 -19.14
C THR A 209 45.60 -6.01 -19.83
N GLU A 210 44.53 -5.23 -19.98
CA GLU A 210 43.28 -5.45 -20.77
C GLU A 210 42.14 -6.12 -19.97
N SER A 211 40.86 -5.78 -20.12
CA SER A 211 40.19 -5.16 -21.27
C SER A 211 38.88 -4.48 -20.82
N THR A 212 38.62 -3.31 -21.40
CA THR A 212 37.33 -2.59 -21.39
C THR A 212 36.41 -3.13 -22.49
N ALA A 213 35.16 -3.47 -22.15
CA ALA A 213 34.05 -3.58 -23.10
C ALA A 213 32.78 -3.08 -22.36
N ALA A 214 32.26 -1.87 -22.62
CA ALA A 214 31.51 -1.44 -23.80
C ALA A 214 30.35 -2.39 -24.15
N ARG A 215 29.14 -1.99 -23.77
CA ARG A 215 27.89 -2.38 -24.44
C ARG A 215 26.89 -1.23 -24.41
N ASP A 216 26.91 -0.48 -25.49
CA ASP A 216 25.80 0.31 -26.04
C ASP A 216 24.68 -0.61 -26.55
N ALA A 217 23.43 -0.13 -26.45
CA ALA A 217 22.31 -0.27 -27.41
C ALA A 217 21.02 0.13 -26.66
N SER A 218 20.45 1.32 -26.93
CA SER A 218 19.32 1.56 -27.85
C SER A 218 18.03 0.84 -27.39
N THR A 219 16.84 1.44 -27.38
CA THR A 219 16.22 2.15 -28.51
C THR A 219 14.96 2.86 -28.00
N ALA A 220 14.67 4.00 -28.62
CA ALA A 220 13.44 4.75 -28.50
C ALA A 220 12.23 3.97 -29.06
N ALA A 221 11.04 4.29 -28.56
CA ALA A 221 9.80 4.19 -29.33
C ALA A 221 8.88 5.32 -28.84
N ASP A 222 9.01 6.46 -29.52
CA ASP A 222 7.94 7.43 -29.67
C ASP A 222 6.81 6.75 -30.46
N ASP A 223 5.59 6.77 -29.94
CA ASP A 223 4.40 6.62 -30.78
C ASP A 223 3.45 7.76 -30.46
N ASP A 224 3.51 8.73 -31.36
CA ASP A 224 2.69 9.91 -31.52
C ASP A 224 1.63 9.57 -32.58
N ILE A 225 0.37 9.34 -32.18
CA ILE A 225 -0.77 9.25 -33.11
C ILE A 225 -1.94 10.07 -32.56
N SER A 226 -1.97 11.34 -32.98
CA SER A 226 -3.04 11.99 -33.76
C SER A 226 -4.46 11.41 -33.57
N ASN A 227 -5.37 12.18 -32.97
CA ASN A 227 -6.38 13.00 -33.67
C ASN A 227 -7.22 12.24 -34.72
N GLU A 228 -8.44 11.87 -34.31
CA GLU A 228 -9.70 12.13 -35.05
C GLU A 228 -10.81 12.46 -34.03
#